data_AF-A0A1Z5KBI4-F1
#
_entry.id   AF-A0A1Z5KBI4-F1
#
_cell.length_a   1.000
_cell.length_b   1.000
_cell.length_c   1.000
_cell.angle_alpha   90.00
_cell.angle_beta   90.00
_cell.angle_gamma   90.00
#
_symmetry.space_group_name_H-M   'P 1'
#
loop_
_entity.id
_entity.type
_entity.pdbx_description
1 polymer ?
#
loop_
_entity_poly.entity_id
_entity_poly.type
_entity_poly.pdbx_seq_one_letter_code
_entity_poly.pdbx_strand_id
1 'polypeptide(L)'
;MNSSGRPSLPLFYFENSNIDIPAEVLHRCLLEFAEWGDLARLAAVQTSWSHIMYEAASSDPLAAWSLAQALLHGTDGLSSNPHAAMKLLRTLSGLEEDECQMPLRRNAILNEFSAAAMKEIATYYLPNNPTAGLAWLEAAYEVGNNLDAAHEVALVYENGSHGIEVDVVGAVAWFEKAAEGGHVEAMAELGLCYELGLAVEQSDEKALEWYMKAAEKGHLTAKYSIGEAFEEARGVPQSDAEACLWYYRAAIDGDEDSRRALRRLEDIARIVLPGVGRLLDE
;
A
#
# COMPACT_ATOMS: atom_id res chain seq x y z
N MET A 1 -15.69 3.63 -40.05
CA MET A 1 -14.66 3.32 -39.05
C MET A 1 -15.16 3.80 -37.70
N ASN A 2 -15.61 2.86 -36.88
CA ASN A 2 -15.62 2.87 -35.41
C ASN A 2 -16.16 1.50 -34.99
N SER A 3 -15.23 0.56 -34.82
CA SER A 3 -15.45 -0.84 -34.45
C SER A 3 -15.05 -1.01 -32.99
N SER A 4 -16.00 -0.82 -32.08
CA SER A 4 -15.87 -1.22 -30.68
C SER A 4 -17.22 -1.76 -30.20
N GLY A 5 -17.71 -2.79 -30.89
CA GLY A 5 -18.81 -3.61 -30.40
C GLY A 5 -18.28 -4.55 -29.32
N ARG A 6 -18.23 -4.09 -28.08
CA ARG A 6 -18.12 -5.00 -26.93
C ARG A 6 -19.52 -5.57 -26.67
N PRO A 7 -19.73 -6.89 -26.68
CA PRO A 7 -20.98 -7.45 -26.21
C PRO A 7 -21.01 -7.30 -24.69
N SER A 8 -21.95 -6.53 -24.17
CA SER A 8 -22.33 -6.57 -22.76
C SER A 8 -22.85 -7.98 -22.46
N LEU A 9 -22.15 -8.75 -21.63
CA LEU A 9 -22.67 -10.03 -21.15
C LEU A 9 -23.95 -9.76 -20.32
N PRO A 10 -25.02 -10.55 -20.48
CA PRO A 10 -26.20 -10.41 -19.65
C PRO A 10 -25.84 -10.76 -18.20
N LEU A 11 -26.30 -9.94 -17.25
CA LEU A 11 -26.36 -10.31 -15.84
C LEU A 11 -27.32 -11.50 -15.69
N PHE A 12 -26.79 -12.71 -15.78
CA PHE A 12 -27.54 -13.92 -15.48
C PHE A 12 -27.71 -14.02 -13.96
N TYR A 13 -28.93 -13.78 -13.48
CA TYR A 13 -29.35 -14.26 -12.17
C TYR A 13 -29.42 -15.78 -12.23
N PHE A 14 -28.39 -16.45 -11.72
CA PHE A 14 -28.34 -17.91 -11.65
C PHE A 14 -29.19 -18.41 -10.46
N GLU A 15 -30.44 -18.77 -10.73
CA GLU A 15 -31.23 -19.61 -9.83
C GLU A 15 -30.67 -21.04 -9.86
N ASN A 16 -30.24 -21.53 -8.69
CA ASN A 16 -29.87 -22.89 -8.30
C ASN A 16 -30.27 -24.02 -9.27
N SER A 17 -29.53 -24.15 -10.37
CA SER A 17 -29.61 -25.27 -11.29
C SER A 17 -28.18 -25.74 -11.52
N ASN A 18 -27.89 -27.00 -11.16
CA ASN A 18 -26.61 -27.67 -11.42
C ASN A 18 -26.37 -27.69 -12.94
N ILE A 19 -25.68 -26.66 -13.45
CA ILE A 19 -25.18 -26.62 -14.81
C ILE A 19 -23.80 -27.30 -14.77
N ASP A 20 -23.72 -28.55 -15.23
CA ASP A 20 -22.45 -29.22 -15.49
C ASP A 20 -21.81 -28.61 -16.75
N ILE A 21 -20.91 -27.66 -16.56
CA ILE A 21 -20.07 -27.14 -17.65
C ILE A 21 -19.03 -28.22 -17.98
N PRO A 22 -18.79 -28.61 -19.24
CA PRO A 22 -17.75 -29.60 -19.58
C PRO A 22 -16.32 -29.10 -19.30
N ALA A 23 -15.42 -29.98 -18.85
CA ALA A 23 -14.07 -29.63 -18.39
C ALA A 23 -13.23 -28.87 -19.41
N GLU A 24 -13.37 -29.24 -20.67
CA GLU A 24 -12.67 -28.64 -21.79
C GLU A 24 -13.15 -27.22 -22.11
N VAL A 25 -14.43 -26.93 -21.85
CA VAL A 25 -15.03 -25.61 -22.09
C VAL A 25 -14.61 -24.66 -20.98
N LEU A 26 -14.67 -25.10 -19.72
CA LEU A 26 -14.20 -24.27 -18.62
C LEU A 26 -12.69 -24.03 -18.70
N HIS A 27 -11.89 -25.05 -19.02
CA HIS A 27 -10.43 -24.88 -19.20
C HIS A 27 -10.11 -23.84 -20.27
N ARG A 28 -10.85 -23.83 -21.39
CA ARG A 28 -10.73 -22.78 -22.41
C ARG A 28 -11.20 -21.42 -21.91
N CYS A 29 -12.33 -21.35 -21.19
CA CYS A 29 -12.81 -20.10 -20.61
C CYS A 29 -11.82 -19.51 -19.60
N LEU A 30 -11.18 -20.35 -18.78
CA LEU A 30 -10.15 -19.94 -17.81
C LEU A 30 -8.89 -19.39 -18.51
N LEU A 31 -8.51 -19.95 -19.67
CA LEU A 31 -7.36 -19.47 -20.45
C LEU A 31 -7.68 -18.24 -21.32
N GLU A 32 -8.95 -18.03 -21.72
CA GLU A 32 -9.35 -16.98 -22.65
C GLU A 32 -9.95 -15.73 -21.97
N PHE A 33 -10.47 -15.82 -20.74
CA PHE A 33 -11.11 -14.70 -20.04
C PHE A 33 -10.26 -14.20 -18.85
N ALA A 34 -10.06 -12.88 -18.79
CA ALA A 34 -9.18 -12.23 -17.82
C ALA A 34 -9.82 -11.95 -16.44
N GLU A 35 -11.15 -12.06 -16.31
CA GLU A 35 -11.85 -11.74 -15.05
C GLU A 35 -12.06 -13.01 -14.20
N TRP A 36 -10.98 -13.42 -13.54
CA TRP A 36 -10.93 -14.63 -12.68
C TRP A 36 -11.87 -14.58 -11.48
N GLY A 37 -12.34 -13.40 -11.06
CA GLY A 37 -13.37 -13.26 -10.04
C GLY A 37 -14.70 -13.94 -10.42
N ASP A 38 -15.11 -13.87 -11.68
CA ASP A 38 -16.37 -14.50 -12.13
C ASP A 38 -16.22 -16.01 -12.37
N LEU A 39 -15.03 -16.46 -12.78
CA LEU A 39 -14.69 -17.87 -12.92
C LEU A 39 -14.51 -18.57 -11.56
N ALA A 40 -13.98 -17.86 -10.57
CA ALA A 40 -13.90 -18.31 -9.18
C ALA A 40 -15.29 -18.57 -8.58
N ARG A 41 -16.26 -17.69 -8.85
CA ARG A 41 -17.67 -17.88 -8.47
C ARG A 41 -18.26 -19.14 -9.09
N LEU A 42 -17.99 -19.39 -10.37
CA LEU A 42 -18.45 -20.59 -11.08
C LEU A 42 -17.86 -21.88 -10.48
N ALA A 43 -16.58 -21.88 -10.14
CA ALA A 43 -15.93 -23.03 -9.51
C ALA A 43 -16.33 -23.24 -8.04
N ALA A 44 -16.65 -22.18 -7.29
CA ALA A 44 -17.12 -22.27 -5.91
C ALA A 44 -18.46 -23.03 -5.81
N VAL A 45 -19.31 -22.93 -6.83
CA VAL A 45 -20.58 -23.66 -6.93
C VAL A 45 -20.35 -25.16 -7.17
N GLN A 46 -19.20 -25.55 -7.72
CA GLN A 46 -18.94 -26.93 -8.13
C GLN A 46 -17.60 -27.45 -7.56
N THR A 47 -17.67 -28.13 -6.41
CA THR A 47 -16.51 -28.60 -5.62
C THR A 47 -15.46 -29.43 -6.38
N SER A 48 -15.85 -30.10 -7.47
CA SER A 48 -14.97 -30.92 -8.31
C SER A 48 -13.98 -30.12 -9.18
N TRP A 49 -14.08 -28.79 -9.21
CA TRP A 49 -13.35 -27.93 -10.16
C TRP A 49 -12.22 -27.11 -9.55
N SER A 50 -12.07 -27.19 -8.22
CA SER A 50 -11.00 -26.53 -7.48
C SER A 50 -9.62 -26.84 -8.09
N HIS A 51 -9.33 -28.10 -8.42
CA HIS A 51 -8.05 -28.50 -9.05
C HIS A 51 -7.80 -27.80 -10.39
N ILE A 52 -8.81 -27.70 -11.26
CA ILE A 52 -8.68 -27.08 -12.59
C ILE A 52 -8.41 -25.58 -12.45
N MET A 53 -9.04 -24.92 -11.48
CA MET A 53 -8.73 -23.52 -11.17
C MET A 53 -7.31 -23.33 -10.66
N TYR A 54 -6.84 -24.16 -9.72
CA TYR A 54 -5.46 -24.05 -9.22
C TYR A 54 -4.43 -24.34 -10.31
N GLU A 55 -4.68 -25.34 -11.17
CA GLU A 55 -3.80 -25.71 -12.27
C GLU A 55 -3.73 -24.61 -13.34
N ALA A 56 -4.87 -24.02 -13.70
CA ALA A 56 -4.91 -22.93 -14.66
C ALA A 56 -4.30 -21.63 -14.06
N ALA A 57 -4.56 -21.33 -12.79
CA ALA A 57 -3.92 -20.23 -12.08
C ALA A 57 -2.40 -20.39 -11.98
N SER A 58 -1.90 -21.62 -11.80
CA SER A 58 -0.46 -21.90 -11.75
C SER A 58 0.26 -21.65 -13.08
N SER A 59 -0.49 -21.53 -14.19
CA SER A 59 0.07 -21.30 -15.53
C SER A 59 0.15 -19.83 -15.94
N ASP A 60 -0.54 -18.93 -15.23
CA ASP A 60 -0.58 -17.48 -15.51
C ASP A 60 -0.40 -16.66 -14.21
N PRO A 61 0.64 -15.83 -14.10
CA PRO A 61 0.88 -15.00 -12.91
C PRO A 61 -0.29 -14.08 -12.53
N LEU A 62 -1.00 -13.51 -13.51
CA LEU A 62 -2.14 -12.61 -13.22
C LEU A 62 -3.33 -13.38 -12.63
N ALA A 63 -3.58 -14.58 -13.16
CA ALA A 63 -4.60 -15.50 -12.67
C ALA A 63 -4.31 -15.96 -11.24
N ALA A 64 -3.07 -16.40 -10.97
CA ALA A 64 -2.64 -16.78 -9.64
C ALA A 64 -2.75 -15.62 -8.64
N TRP A 65 -2.42 -14.40 -9.06
CA TRP A 65 -2.55 -13.22 -8.20
C TRP A 65 -4.01 -12.96 -7.84
N SER A 66 -4.89 -12.91 -8.83
CA SER A 66 -6.32 -12.65 -8.64
C SER A 66 -6.99 -13.70 -7.76
N LEU A 67 -6.68 -14.99 -7.98
CA LEU A 67 -7.20 -16.07 -7.15
C LEU A 67 -6.67 -16.02 -5.72
N ALA A 68 -5.39 -15.69 -5.52
CA ALA A 68 -4.80 -15.56 -4.20
C ALA A 68 -5.49 -14.44 -3.39
N GLN A 69 -5.74 -13.28 -4.02
CA GLN A 69 -6.46 -12.16 -3.39
C GLN A 69 -7.90 -12.56 -3.00
N ALA A 70 -8.62 -13.24 -3.89
CA ALA A 70 -9.96 -13.72 -3.59
C ALA A 70 -9.99 -14.71 -2.41
N LEU A 71 -9.01 -15.60 -2.33
CA LEU A 71 -8.87 -16.56 -1.23
C LEU A 71 -8.41 -15.90 0.09
N LEU A 72 -7.64 -14.81 0.06
CA LEU A 72 -7.28 -14.08 1.28
C LEU A 72 -8.51 -13.40 1.88
N HIS A 73 -9.21 -12.62 1.06
CA HIS A 73 -10.30 -11.76 1.52
C HIS A 73 -11.67 -12.47 1.55
N GLY A 74 -11.77 -13.67 0.98
CA GLY A 74 -13.05 -14.36 0.84
C GLY A 74 -14.02 -13.62 -0.08
N THR A 75 -13.49 -13.03 -1.15
CA THR A 75 -14.28 -12.30 -2.15
C THR A 75 -14.65 -13.25 -3.29
N ASP A 76 -15.44 -12.74 -4.25
CA ASP A 76 -15.74 -13.47 -5.48
C ASP A 76 -16.34 -14.85 -5.26
N GLY A 77 -17.22 -14.96 -4.26
CA GLY A 77 -17.94 -16.19 -3.93
C GLY A 77 -17.07 -17.30 -3.35
N LEU A 78 -15.78 -17.06 -3.10
CA LEU A 78 -14.88 -17.99 -2.43
C LEU A 78 -14.89 -17.75 -0.92
N SER A 79 -14.83 -18.82 -0.14
CA SER A 79 -14.56 -18.72 1.29
C SER A 79 -13.09 -18.39 1.52
N SER A 80 -12.79 -17.56 2.52
CA SER A 80 -11.40 -17.26 2.89
C SER A 80 -10.62 -18.55 3.17
N ASN A 81 -9.51 -18.74 2.47
CA ASN A 81 -8.59 -19.85 2.61
C ASN A 81 -7.14 -19.36 2.49
N PRO A 82 -6.57 -18.80 3.57
CA PRO A 82 -5.23 -18.24 3.57
C PRO A 82 -4.15 -19.26 3.20
N HIS A 83 -4.33 -20.54 3.58
CA HIS A 83 -3.34 -21.59 3.27
C HIS A 83 -3.19 -21.82 1.75
N ALA A 84 -4.31 -21.87 1.04
CA ALA A 84 -4.28 -22.02 -0.42
C ALA A 84 -3.78 -20.74 -1.12
N ALA A 85 -4.15 -19.56 -0.60
CA ALA A 85 -3.64 -18.29 -1.10
C ALA A 85 -2.11 -18.21 -0.97
N MET A 86 -1.55 -18.59 0.18
CA MET A 86 -0.10 -18.56 0.42
C MET A 86 0.67 -19.48 -0.53
N LYS A 87 0.11 -20.64 -0.91
CA LYS A 87 0.74 -21.50 -1.92
C LYS A 87 0.86 -20.79 -3.26
N LEU A 88 -0.20 -20.11 -3.71
CA LEU A 88 -0.17 -19.34 -4.96
C LEU A 88 0.78 -18.16 -4.88
N LEU A 89 0.74 -17.37 -3.79
CA LEU A 89 1.66 -16.24 -3.62
C LEU A 89 3.13 -16.67 -3.59
N ARG A 90 3.45 -17.81 -2.95
CA ARG A 90 4.82 -18.36 -2.99
C ARG A 90 5.26 -18.69 -4.41
N THR A 91 4.38 -19.32 -5.21
CA THR A 91 4.70 -19.56 -6.63
C THR A 91 4.91 -18.26 -7.42
N LEU A 92 4.13 -17.21 -7.13
CA LEU A 92 4.28 -15.90 -7.78
C LEU A 92 5.56 -15.18 -7.38
N SER A 93 5.98 -15.32 -6.12
CA SER A 93 7.22 -14.72 -5.63
C SER A 93 8.47 -15.26 -6.34
N GLY A 94 8.38 -16.42 -6.99
CA GLY A 94 9.51 -17.07 -7.68
C GLY A 94 10.57 -17.65 -6.73
N LEU A 95 10.26 -17.73 -5.44
CA LEU A 95 11.14 -18.20 -4.38
C LEU A 95 10.63 -19.56 -3.89
N GLU A 96 11.29 -20.64 -4.30
CA GLU A 96 11.07 -21.96 -3.73
C GLU A 96 11.72 -22.02 -2.33
N GLU A 97 10.94 -22.44 -1.33
CA GLU A 97 11.35 -22.53 0.07
C GLU A 97 12.48 -23.55 0.29
N ASP A 98 13.46 -23.18 1.10
CA ASP A 98 13.88 -24.04 2.19
C ASP A 98 13.45 -23.36 3.50
N GLU A 99 12.79 -24.15 4.36
CA GLU A 99 12.19 -23.70 5.60
C GLU A 99 13.21 -22.99 6.50
N CYS A 100 12.80 -21.87 7.11
CA CYS A 100 13.53 -21.09 8.12
C CYS A 100 14.68 -20.15 7.69
N GLN A 101 15.18 -20.14 6.45
CA GLN A 101 16.26 -19.21 6.08
C GLN A 101 16.06 -18.58 4.70
N MET A 102 15.77 -17.27 4.70
CA MET A 102 16.01 -16.25 3.66
C MET A 102 15.63 -16.59 2.19
N PRO A 103 14.85 -15.73 1.50
CA PRO A 103 14.71 -15.82 0.07
C PRO A 103 15.99 -15.36 -0.66
N LEU A 104 16.89 -16.29 -0.97
CA LEU A 104 18.05 -16.02 -1.84
C LEU A 104 17.89 -16.72 -3.18
N ARG A 105 17.33 -16.03 -4.18
CA ARG A 105 17.73 -16.23 -5.58
C ARG A 105 17.75 -14.92 -6.37
N ARG A 106 18.96 -14.41 -6.63
CA ARG A 106 19.30 -13.29 -7.53
C ARG A 106 18.92 -13.50 -9.01
N ASN A 107 18.28 -14.62 -9.38
CA ASN A 107 18.10 -15.04 -10.78
C ASN A 107 16.68 -15.52 -11.13
N ALA A 108 15.66 -15.20 -10.34
CA ALA A 108 14.28 -15.46 -10.76
C ALA A 108 13.91 -14.49 -11.88
N ILE A 109 13.25 -14.95 -12.94
CA ILE A 109 12.60 -14.06 -13.92
C ILE A 109 11.45 -13.41 -13.15
N LEU A 110 11.69 -12.19 -12.66
CA LEU A 110 10.75 -11.48 -11.81
C LEU A 110 9.55 -11.06 -12.66
N ASN A 111 8.38 -11.55 -12.26
CA ASN A 111 7.10 -11.03 -12.77
C ASN A 111 6.73 -9.76 -11.97
N GLU A 112 5.85 -8.94 -12.53
CA GLU A 112 5.39 -7.68 -11.90
C GLU A 112 4.73 -7.89 -10.53
N PHE A 113 4.19 -9.08 -10.27
CA PHE A 113 3.51 -9.44 -9.02
C PHE A 113 4.46 -9.97 -7.94
N SER A 114 5.73 -10.21 -8.25
CA SER A 114 6.66 -10.90 -7.35
C SER A 114 6.83 -10.15 -6.03
N ALA A 115 7.13 -8.87 -6.08
CA ALA A 115 7.30 -8.04 -4.89
C ALA A 115 5.98 -7.74 -4.16
N ALA A 116 4.85 -7.69 -4.88
CA ALA A 116 3.53 -7.56 -4.28
C ALA A 116 3.15 -8.85 -3.51
N ALA A 117 3.44 -10.02 -4.08
CA ALA A 117 3.23 -11.31 -3.43
C ALA A 117 4.13 -11.49 -2.21
N MET A 118 5.39 -11.06 -2.28
CA MET A 118 6.28 -11.07 -1.11
C MET A 118 5.73 -10.21 0.03
N LYS A 119 5.17 -9.03 -0.26
CA LYS A 119 4.52 -8.18 0.75
C LYS A 119 3.32 -8.88 1.38
N GLU A 120 2.42 -9.48 0.60
CA GLU A 120 1.26 -10.21 1.14
C GLU A 120 1.65 -11.45 1.96
N ILE A 121 2.73 -12.12 1.57
CA ILE A 121 3.30 -13.20 2.39
C ILE A 121 3.82 -12.64 3.71
N ALA A 122 4.51 -11.49 3.67
CA ALA A 122 5.02 -10.85 4.87
C ALA A 122 3.92 -10.44 5.84
N THR A 123 2.87 -9.77 5.38
CA THR A 123 1.74 -9.32 6.20
C THR A 123 1.06 -10.50 6.91
N TYR A 124 0.97 -11.65 6.25
CA TYR A 124 0.46 -12.88 6.84
C TYR A 124 1.38 -13.43 7.95
N TYR A 125 2.69 -13.35 7.79
CA TYR A 125 3.65 -13.88 8.76
C TYR A 125 3.95 -12.93 9.92
N LEU A 126 3.92 -11.61 9.73
CA LEU A 126 4.31 -10.61 10.74
C LEU A 126 3.72 -10.86 12.14
N PRO A 127 2.43 -11.21 12.31
CA PRO A 127 1.85 -11.45 13.64
C PRO A 127 2.36 -12.72 14.34
N ASN A 128 2.74 -13.75 13.58
CA ASN A 128 3.06 -15.08 14.10
C ASN A 128 4.57 -15.39 14.09
N ASN A 129 5.30 -14.82 13.13
CA ASN A 129 6.74 -14.95 12.96
C ASN A 129 7.28 -13.64 12.34
N PRO A 130 7.58 -12.63 13.19
CA PRO A 130 7.98 -11.32 12.71
C PRO A 130 9.34 -11.36 11.99
N THR A 131 10.25 -12.26 12.38
CA THR A 131 11.54 -12.41 11.69
C THR A 131 11.40 -12.89 10.25
N ALA A 132 10.47 -13.83 10.01
CA ALA A 132 10.17 -14.27 8.65
C ALA A 132 9.42 -13.17 7.88
N GLY A 133 8.43 -12.52 8.50
CA GLY A 133 7.70 -11.41 7.89
C GLY A 133 8.64 -10.28 7.44
N LEU A 134 9.55 -9.85 8.32
CA LEU A 134 10.56 -8.85 8.02
C LEU A 134 11.44 -9.26 6.83
N ALA A 135 11.95 -10.50 6.82
CA ALA A 135 12.76 -11.00 5.71
C ALA A 135 12.02 -10.96 4.36
N TRP A 136 10.71 -11.23 4.35
CA TRP A 136 9.89 -11.13 3.14
C TRP A 136 9.68 -9.68 2.70
N LEU A 137 9.54 -8.72 3.62
CA LEU A 137 9.45 -7.30 3.26
C LEU A 137 10.78 -6.76 2.71
N GLU A 138 11.90 -7.10 3.35
CA GLU A 138 13.24 -6.71 2.88
C GLU A 138 13.47 -7.25 1.45
N ALA A 139 13.11 -8.52 1.21
CA ALA A 139 13.17 -9.11 -0.12
C ALA A 139 12.24 -8.43 -1.12
N ALA A 140 11.02 -8.06 -0.73
CA ALA A 140 10.09 -7.35 -1.60
C ALA A 140 10.68 -6.01 -2.09
N TYR A 141 11.38 -5.29 -1.19
CA TYR A 141 12.10 -4.08 -1.55
C TYR A 141 13.32 -4.37 -2.44
N GLU A 142 14.19 -5.31 -2.08
CA GLU A 142 15.41 -5.61 -2.85
C GLU A 142 15.12 -6.09 -4.27
N VAL A 143 14.04 -6.86 -4.44
CA VAL A 143 13.69 -7.52 -5.70
C VAL A 143 12.89 -6.61 -6.62
N GLY A 144 11.90 -5.90 -6.09
CA GLY A 144 10.95 -5.12 -6.90
C GLY A 144 10.91 -3.63 -6.60
N ASN A 145 11.80 -3.12 -5.73
CA ASN A 145 11.76 -1.75 -5.23
C ASN A 145 10.37 -1.38 -4.67
N ASN A 146 9.75 -2.33 -3.95
CA ASN A 146 8.44 -2.13 -3.33
C ASN A 146 8.59 -1.16 -2.15
N LEU A 147 8.19 0.09 -2.38
CA LEU A 147 8.36 1.18 -1.42
C LEU A 147 7.49 0.99 -0.18
N ASP A 148 6.28 0.45 -0.34
CA ASP A 148 5.41 0.14 0.79
C ASP A 148 6.06 -0.89 1.70
N ALA A 149 6.73 -1.89 1.11
CA ALA A 149 7.44 -2.89 1.89
C ALA A 149 8.60 -2.25 2.67
N ALA A 150 9.36 -1.34 2.07
CA ALA A 150 10.40 -0.59 2.78
C ALA A 150 9.85 0.27 3.92
N HIS A 151 8.70 0.91 3.73
CA HIS A 151 8.01 1.66 4.79
C HIS A 151 7.55 0.74 5.93
N GLU A 152 6.97 -0.43 5.62
CA GLU A 152 6.59 -1.41 6.63
C GLU A 152 7.81 -1.96 7.40
N VAL A 153 8.95 -2.17 6.73
CA VAL A 153 10.20 -2.55 7.40
C VAL A 153 10.61 -1.49 8.42
N ALA A 154 10.54 -0.20 8.04
CA ALA A 154 10.86 0.90 8.95
C ALA A 154 9.97 0.88 10.20
N LEU A 155 8.65 0.69 10.02
CA LEU A 155 7.69 0.59 11.13
C LEU A 155 7.95 -0.61 12.05
N VAL A 156 8.41 -1.74 11.50
CA VAL A 156 8.78 -2.92 12.30
C VAL A 156 10.01 -2.63 13.17
N TYR A 157 11.04 -1.99 12.62
CA TYR A 157 12.21 -1.59 13.39
C TYR A 157 11.92 -0.48 14.41
N GLU A 158 11.03 0.45 14.10
CA GLU A 158 10.63 1.54 15.00
C GLU A 158 9.85 1.01 16.22
N ASN A 159 8.84 0.18 15.99
CA ASN A 159 7.96 -0.29 17.05
C ASN A 159 8.54 -1.49 17.82
N GLY A 160 9.42 -2.28 17.16
CA GLY A 160 9.78 -3.61 17.61
C GLY A 160 8.59 -4.58 17.51
N SER A 161 8.85 -5.86 17.31
CA SER A 161 7.78 -6.86 17.12
C SER A 161 8.21 -8.26 17.56
N HIS A 162 7.54 -8.84 18.56
CA HIS A 162 7.63 -10.25 19.01
C HIS A 162 9.00 -10.94 18.79
N GLY A 163 10.10 -10.34 19.29
CA GLY A 163 11.47 -10.87 19.17
C GLY A 163 12.41 -10.05 18.29
N ILE A 164 11.91 -9.03 17.59
CA ILE A 164 12.70 -7.97 16.97
C ILE A 164 12.78 -6.80 17.95
N GLU A 165 14.00 -6.42 18.33
CA GLU A 165 14.26 -5.25 19.18
C GLU A 165 14.05 -3.96 18.40
N VAL A 166 13.69 -2.89 19.12
CA VAL A 166 13.58 -1.55 18.52
C VAL A 166 14.95 -1.11 18.04
N ASP A 167 15.03 -0.72 16.76
CA ASP A 167 16.22 -0.14 16.14
C ASP A 167 15.83 1.14 15.41
N VAL A 168 15.90 2.26 16.12
CA VAL A 168 15.57 3.58 15.57
C VAL A 168 16.52 3.96 14.42
N VAL A 169 17.79 3.55 14.49
CA VAL A 169 18.76 3.84 13.42
C VAL A 169 18.43 3.04 12.16
N GLY A 170 18.10 1.76 12.33
CA GLY A 170 17.60 0.91 11.26
C GLY A 170 16.30 1.44 10.64
N ALA A 171 15.34 1.86 11.46
CA ALA A 171 14.07 2.42 11.01
C ALA A 171 14.27 3.65 10.12
N VAL A 172 15.10 4.61 10.57
CA VAL A 172 15.37 5.83 9.79
C VAL A 172 16.07 5.52 8.47
N ALA A 173 17.02 4.59 8.46
CA ALA A 173 17.67 4.17 7.21
C ALA A 173 16.68 3.55 6.21
N TRP A 174 15.62 2.89 6.68
CA TRP A 174 14.56 2.36 5.82
C TRP A 174 13.53 3.42 5.40
N PHE A 175 13.20 4.37 6.28
CA PHE A 175 12.42 5.55 5.90
C PHE A 175 13.13 6.36 4.82
N GLU A 176 14.44 6.57 4.91
CA GLU A 176 15.25 7.23 3.88
C GLU A 176 15.13 6.52 2.53
N LYS A 177 15.33 5.20 2.49
CA LYS A 177 15.16 4.40 1.25
C LYS A 177 13.77 4.55 0.63
N ALA A 178 12.72 4.46 1.44
CA ALA A 178 11.34 4.58 0.96
C ALA A 178 11.01 6.00 0.49
N ALA A 179 11.45 7.02 1.24
CA ALA A 179 11.24 8.43 0.94
C ALA A 179 11.97 8.85 -0.34
N GLU A 180 13.23 8.44 -0.53
CA GLU A 180 13.99 8.66 -1.77
C GLU A 180 13.33 7.97 -2.97
N GLY A 181 12.75 6.79 -2.76
CA GLY A 181 11.97 6.08 -3.77
C GLY A 181 10.63 6.74 -4.12
N GLY A 182 10.15 7.67 -3.30
CA GLY A 182 8.92 8.42 -3.58
C GLY A 182 7.73 8.10 -2.68
N HIS A 183 7.89 7.28 -1.63
CA HIS A 183 6.82 6.91 -0.70
C HIS A 183 6.40 8.12 0.14
N VAL A 184 5.11 8.43 0.15
CA VAL A 184 4.59 9.70 0.68
C VAL A 184 4.66 9.75 2.21
N GLU A 185 4.24 8.69 2.87
CA GLU A 185 4.22 8.56 4.33
C GLU A 185 5.65 8.55 4.87
N ALA A 186 6.55 7.74 4.29
CA ALA A 186 7.96 7.72 4.66
C ALA A 186 8.66 9.09 4.49
N MET A 187 8.27 9.91 3.50
CA MET A 187 8.79 11.29 3.41
C MET A 187 8.37 12.13 4.62
N ALA A 188 7.13 11.99 5.08
CA ALA A 188 6.65 12.71 6.26
C ALA A 188 7.34 12.20 7.54
N GLU A 189 7.49 10.88 7.70
CA GLU A 189 8.20 10.30 8.85
C GLU A 189 9.68 10.68 8.87
N LEU A 190 10.33 10.74 7.71
CA LEU A 190 11.70 11.23 7.63
C LEU A 190 11.82 12.72 7.98
N GLY A 191 10.82 13.52 7.59
CA GLY A 191 10.69 14.91 8.04
C GLY A 191 10.65 15.01 9.57
N LEU A 192 9.83 14.17 10.21
CA LEU A 192 9.72 14.10 11.67
C LEU A 192 11.03 13.65 12.33
N CYS A 193 11.74 12.71 11.73
CA CYS A 193 13.04 12.27 12.23
C CYS A 193 14.07 13.42 12.26
N TYR A 194 14.11 14.26 11.21
CA TYR A 194 14.96 15.45 11.18
C TYR A 194 14.49 16.54 12.14
N GLU A 195 13.17 16.73 12.32
CA GLU A 195 12.61 17.71 13.25
C GLU A 195 12.96 17.38 14.72
N LEU A 196 12.90 16.10 15.08
CA LEU A 196 13.14 15.62 16.44
C LEU A 196 14.58 15.16 16.70
N GLY A 197 15.41 15.03 15.66
CA GLY A 197 16.77 14.49 15.77
C GLY A 197 16.79 12.99 16.12
N LEU A 198 15.82 12.22 15.63
CA LEU A 198 15.72 10.78 15.87
C LEU A 198 16.70 10.03 14.97
N ALA A 199 17.78 9.50 15.55
CA ALA A 199 18.86 8.79 14.84
C ALA A 199 19.59 9.58 13.73
N VAL A 200 19.15 10.80 13.41
CA VAL A 200 19.80 11.76 12.51
C VAL A 200 20.09 13.05 13.27
N GLU A 201 21.00 13.86 12.73
CA GLU A 201 21.24 15.21 13.26
C GLU A 201 20.00 16.08 13.03
N GLN A 202 19.49 16.67 14.12
CA GLN A 202 18.30 17.53 14.07
C GLN A 202 18.52 18.70 13.11
N SER A 203 17.57 18.92 12.20
CA SER A 203 17.58 20.05 11.27
C SER A 203 16.16 20.35 10.79
N ASP A 204 15.66 21.50 11.21
CA ASP A 204 14.34 21.99 10.79
C ASP A 204 14.31 22.28 9.28
N GLU A 205 15.43 22.70 8.68
CA GLU A 205 15.52 22.92 7.23
C GLU A 205 15.32 21.61 6.47
N LYS A 206 16.00 20.53 6.87
CA LYS A 206 15.83 19.21 6.23
C LYS A 206 14.45 18.63 6.49
N ALA A 207 13.92 18.81 7.70
CA ALA A 207 12.55 18.40 8.03
C ALA A 207 11.56 19.06 7.06
N LEU A 208 11.68 20.38 6.88
CA LEU A 208 10.83 21.14 5.98
C LEU A 208 10.97 20.71 4.52
N GLU A 209 12.18 20.42 4.04
CA GLU A 209 12.39 19.90 2.68
C GLU A 209 11.63 18.59 2.44
N TRP A 210 11.64 17.67 3.40
CA TRP A 210 10.92 16.41 3.31
C TRP A 210 9.41 16.58 3.43
N TYR A 211 8.94 17.43 4.35
CA TYR A 211 7.52 17.76 4.46
C TYR A 211 7.00 18.41 3.17
N MET A 212 7.75 19.31 2.55
CA MET A 212 7.38 19.92 1.25
C MET A 212 7.17 18.86 0.17
N LYS A 213 8.10 17.90 0.03
CA LYS A 213 7.97 16.79 -0.92
C LYS A 213 6.73 15.93 -0.65
N ALA A 214 6.45 15.62 0.62
CA ALA A 214 5.26 14.86 0.99
C ALA A 214 3.95 15.64 0.72
N ALA A 215 3.95 16.94 1.04
CA ALA A 215 2.81 17.83 0.85
C ALA A 215 2.46 18.06 -0.62
N GLU A 216 3.46 18.14 -1.52
CA GLU A 216 3.27 18.18 -2.97
C GLU A 216 2.54 16.93 -3.50
N LYS A 217 2.73 15.79 -2.84
CA LYS A 217 2.04 14.53 -3.14
C LYS A 217 0.71 14.37 -2.38
N GLY A 218 0.29 15.40 -1.65
CA GLY A 218 -1.02 15.46 -1.00
C GLY A 218 -1.02 15.08 0.48
N HIS A 219 0.11 14.77 1.10
CA HIS A 219 0.16 14.36 2.51
C HIS A 219 -0.38 15.44 3.45
N LEU A 220 -1.43 15.12 4.22
CA LEU A 220 -2.16 16.07 5.06
C LEU A 220 -1.32 16.59 6.21
N THR A 221 -0.75 15.68 7.01
CA THR A 221 0.08 16.03 8.17
C THR A 221 1.29 16.85 7.76
N ALA A 222 1.87 16.58 6.58
CA ALA A 222 3.03 17.34 6.10
C ALA A 222 2.65 18.78 5.74
N LYS A 223 1.47 19.01 5.13
CA LYS A 223 0.95 20.37 4.90
C LYS A 223 0.75 21.12 6.22
N TYR A 224 0.25 20.45 7.26
CA TYR A 224 0.13 21.03 8.59
C TYR A 224 1.49 21.39 9.19
N SER A 225 2.46 20.46 9.18
CA SER A 225 3.81 20.67 9.70
C SER A 225 4.53 21.83 8.99
N ILE A 226 4.33 22.02 7.68
CA ILE A 226 4.84 23.19 6.96
C ILE A 226 4.20 24.49 7.47
N GLY A 227 2.89 24.48 7.72
CA GLY A 227 2.19 25.64 8.30
C GLY A 227 2.76 26.01 9.67
N GLU A 228 3.00 25.02 10.52
CA GLU A 228 3.61 25.20 11.84
C GLU A 228 5.06 25.69 11.73
N ALA A 229 5.83 25.18 10.77
CA ALA A 229 7.19 25.66 10.50
C ALA A 229 7.24 27.15 10.15
N PHE A 230 6.25 27.67 9.40
CA PHE A 230 6.11 29.11 9.14
C PHE A 230 5.60 29.89 10.35
N GLU A 231 4.73 29.34 11.20
CA GLU A 231 4.23 30.01 12.42
C GLU A 231 5.35 30.14 13.47
N GLU A 232 6.20 29.12 13.61
CA GLU A 232 7.23 29.02 14.65
C GLU A 232 8.65 29.35 14.19
N ALA A 233 8.83 29.70 12.92
CA ALA A 233 10.13 29.97 12.29
C ALA A 233 11.12 28.79 12.33
N ARG A 234 10.61 27.55 12.16
CA ARG A 234 11.42 26.32 12.13
C ARG A 234 11.95 26.07 10.72
N GLY A 235 13.25 26.28 10.50
CA GLY A 235 13.89 26.08 9.20
C GLY A 235 13.51 27.09 8.11
N VAL A 236 12.57 27.99 8.38
CA VAL A 236 12.15 29.10 7.50
C VAL A 236 11.86 30.37 8.30
N PRO A 237 11.95 31.56 7.69
CA PRO A 237 11.50 32.79 8.33
C PRO A 237 10.02 32.74 8.68
N GLN A 238 9.67 33.27 9.85
CA GLN A 238 8.28 33.34 10.30
C GLN A 238 7.38 34.05 9.29
N SER A 239 6.22 33.46 8.98
CA SER A 239 5.21 34.08 8.12
C SER A 239 3.82 33.49 8.38
N ASP A 240 3.03 34.20 9.18
CA ASP A 240 1.63 33.81 9.46
C ASP A 240 0.79 33.73 8.17
N ALA A 241 1.13 34.54 7.16
CA ALA A 241 0.45 34.51 5.86
C ALA A 241 0.72 33.21 5.10
N GLU A 242 1.98 32.75 5.05
CA GLU A 242 2.32 31.46 4.44
C GLU A 242 1.77 30.30 5.27
N ALA A 243 1.82 30.40 6.60
CA ALA A 243 1.20 29.43 7.50
C ALA A 243 -0.30 29.26 7.20
N CYS A 244 -1.04 30.37 7.05
CA CYS A 244 -2.45 30.35 6.65
C CYS A 244 -2.68 29.65 5.30
N LEU A 245 -1.82 29.89 4.31
CA LEU A 245 -1.93 29.23 3.00
C LEU A 245 -1.78 27.71 3.11
N TRP A 246 -0.81 27.24 3.90
CA TRP A 246 -0.57 25.80 4.10
C TRP A 246 -1.66 25.14 4.94
N TYR A 247 -2.07 25.76 6.04
CA TYR A 247 -3.21 25.27 6.82
C TYR A 247 -4.50 25.22 6.00
N TYR A 248 -4.75 26.20 5.13
CA TYR A 248 -5.92 26.16 4.25
C TYR A 248 -5.88 24.98 3.27
N ARG A 249 -4.73 24.68 2.68
CA ARG A 249 -4.58 23.51 1.80
C ARG A 249 -4.92 22.21 2.53
N ALA A 250 -4.42 22.04 3.75
CA ALA A 250 -4.73 20.87 4.57
C ALA A 250 -6.19 20.83 5.03
N ALA A 251 -6.74 21.97 5.46
CA ALA A 251 -8.09 22.05 6.00
C ALA A 251 -9.18 21.80 4.95
N ILE A 252 -8.97 22.20 3.69
CA ILE A 252 -9.87 21.86 2.58
C ILE A 252 -9.91 20.34 2.35
N ASP A 253 -8.77 19.68 2.52
CA ASP A 253 -8.66 18.24 2.36
C ASP A 253 -9.14 17.47 3.61
N GLY A 254 -9.70 18.16 4.60
CA GLY A 254 -10.35 17.59 5.77
C GLY A 254 -9.54 17.62 7.07
N ASP A 255 -8.37 18.27 7.10
CA ASP A 255 -7.55 18.34 8.31
C ASP A 255 -8.12 19.32 9.35
N GLU A 256 -8.59 18.78 10.48
CA GLU A 256 -9.22 19.55 11.55
C GLU A 256 -8.22 20.35 12.38
N ASP A 257 -6.98 19.88 12.50
CA ASP A 257 -5.91 20.59 13.22
C ASP A 257 -5.54 21.88 12.48
N SER A 258 -5.41 21.81 11.16
CA SER A 258 -5.24 22.97 10.27
C SER A 258 -6.43 23.92 10.32
N ARG A 259 -7.67 23.40 10.35
CA ARG A 259 -8.86 24.26 10.49
C ARG A 259 -8.83 25.01 11.83
N ARG A 260 -8.44 24.34 12.91
CA ARG A 260 -8.24 24.97 14.22
C ARG A 260 -7.13 26.02 14.19
N ALA A 261 -6.01 25.75 13.52
CA ALA A 261 -4.93 26.71 13.34
C ALA A 261 -5.39 27.96 12.55
N LEU A 262 -6.18 27.78 11.48
CA LEU A 262 -6.79 28.89 10.75
C LEU A 262 -7.75 29.72 11.60
N ARG A 263 -8.51 29.10 12.51
CA ARG A 263 -9.37 29.84 13.45
C ARG A 263 -8.54 30.66 14.45
N ARG A 264 -7.36 30.19 14.86
CA ARG A 264 -6.44 30.99 15.69
C ARG A 264 -5.92 32.21 14.93
N LEU A 265 -5.65 32.05 13.63
CA LEU A 265 -5.12 33.08 12.74
C LEU A 265 -6.22 33.77 11.90
N GLU A 266 -7.46 33.80 12.38
CA GLU A 266 -8.63 34.18 11.55
C GLU A 266 -8.49 35.57 10.91
N ASP A 267 -7.99 36.56 11.67
CA ASP A 267 -7.81 37.92 11.19
C ASP A 267 -6.88 37.97 9.96
N ILE A 268 -5.81 37.18 9.98
CA ILE A 268 -4.82 37.08 8.89
C ILE A 268 -5.39 36.20 7.77
N ALA A 269 -6.00 35.06 8.11
CA ALA A 269 -6.59 34.13 7.17
C ALA A 269 -7.66 34.82 6.29
N ARG A 270 -8.52 35.67 6.86
CA ARG A 270 -9.53 36.43 6.11
C ARG A 270 -8.92 37.45 5.12
N ILE A 271 -7.72 37.96 5.42
CA ILE A 271 -6.99 38.87 4.53
C ILE A 271 -6.34 38.09 3.38
N VAL A 272 -5.69 36.97 3.69
CA VAL A 272 -4.89 36.19 2.73
C VAL A 272 -5.77 35.28 1.85
N LEU A 273 -6.89 34.78 2.39
CA LEU A 273 -7.77 33.79 1.75
C LEU A 273 -9.21 34.29 1.66
N PRO A 274 -9.58 35.03 0.59
CA PRO A 274 -10.94 35.51 0.40
C PRO A 274 -11.92 34.33 0.30
N GLY A 275 -12.82 34.21 1.28
CA GLY A 275 -13.83 33.14 1.34
C GLY A 275 -13.56 32.04 2.36
N VAL A 276 -12.45 32.10 3.11
CA VAL A 276 -12.12 31.13 4.17
C VAL A 276 -13.21 31.03 5.24
N GLY A 277 -14.02 32.08 5.43
CA GLY A 277 -15.13 32.11 6.40
C GLY A 277 -16.07 30.92 6.28
N ARG A 278 -16.42 30.45 5.08
CA ARG A 278 -17.29 29.26 4.93
C ARG A 278 -16.69 28.01 5.57
N LEU A 279 -15.38 27.84 5.43
CA LEU A 279 -14.65 26.70 5.99
C LEU A 279 -14.42 26.85 7.50
N LEU A 280 -14.47 28.07 8.04
CA LEU A 280 -14.33 28.32 9.49
C LEU A 280 -15.68 28.31 10.22
N ASP A 281 -16.78 28.61 9.53
CA ASP A 281 -18.13 28.71 10.08
C ASP A 281 -18.88 27.35 10.11
N GLU A 282 -18.42 26.35 9.34
CA GLU A 282 -18.86 24.94 9.36
C GLU A 282 -18.30 24.16 10.56
#